data_AF-A0A7J8NYC4-F1
#
_entry.id   AF-A0A7J8NYC4-F1
#
_cell.length_a   1.000
_cell.length_b   1.000
_cell.length_c   1.000
_cell.angle_alpha   90.00
_cell.angle_beta   90.00
_cell.angle_gamma   90.00
#
_symmetry.space_group_name_H-M   'P 1'
#
loop_
_entity.id
_entity.type
_entity.pdbx_description
1 polymer ?
#
loop_
_entity_poly.entity_id
_entity_poly.type
_entity_poly.pdbx_seq_one_letter_code
_entity_poly.pdbx_strand_id
1 'polypeptide(L)' 'MLDLSEFTLQVLPKWIGYLKHLRFLDLSNCPNIKKLPNSLCELHKLQTLNFHGCGQIEELPKYMRYMVSINFLSLTT' A
#
# COMPACT_ATOMS: atom_id res chain seq x y z
N MET A 1 10.99 -3.11 6.20
CA MET A 1 9.89 -3.93 5.68
C MET A 1 8.77 -3.86 6.70
N LEU A 2 7.52 -3.74 6.25
CA LEU A 2 6.34 -3.84 7.08
C LEU A 2 5.41 -4.86 6.41
N ASP A 3 5.03 -5.88 7.17
CA ASP A 3 4.15 -6.95 6.73
C ASP A 3 2.80 -6.79 7.44
N LEU A 4 1.77 -6.54 6.64
CA LEU A 4 0.36 -6.48 7.05
C LEU A 4 -0.47 -7.45 6.20
N SER A 5 0.15 -8.52 5.69
CA SER A 5 -0.56 -9.57 4.94
C SER A 5 -1.56 -10.33 5.82
N GLU A 6 -2.63 -10.85 5.21
CA GLU A 6 -3.70 -11.63 5.87
C GLU A 6 -4.52 -10.85 6.93
N PHE A 7 -4.33 -9.53 7.06
CA PHE A 7 -5.12 -8.72 7.98
C PHE A 7 -6.50 -8.37 7.41
N THR A 8 -7.49 -8.22 8.29
CA THR A 8 -8.86 -7.84 7.94
C THR A 8 -9.08 -6.32 7.93
N LEU A 9 -8.07 -5.56 7.52
CA LEU A 9 -8.10 -4.09 7.48
C LEU A 9 -9.09 -3.61 6.41
N GLN A 10 -9.96 -2.67 6.75
CA GLN A 10 -10.78 -1.96 5.76
C GLN A 10 -10.05 -0.77 5.14
N VAL A 11 -9.19 -0.12 5.95
CA VAL A 11 -8.45 1.08 5.58
C VAL A 11 -7.05 0.98 6.15
N LEU A 12 -6.04 1.25 5.33
CA LEU A 12 -4.67 1.38 5.82
C LEU A 12 -4.55 2.71 6.60
N PRO A 13 -4.06 2.70 7.85
CA PRO A 13 -4.05 3.90 8.68
C PRO A 13 -3.04 4.95 8.19
N LYS A 14 -3.37 6.23 8.40
CA LYS A 14 -2.60 7.37 7.88
C LYS A 14 -1.16 7.44 8.40
N TRP A 15 -0.87 6.87 9.58
CA TRP A 15 0.48 6.89 10.17
C TRP A 15 1.51 6.16 9.31
N ILE A 16 1.09 5.32 8.35
CA ILE A 16 1.99 4.67 7.40
C ILE A 16 2.93 5.68 6.74
N GLY A 17 2.45 6.90 6.45
CA GLY A 17 3.24 7.96 5.84
C GLY A 17 4.42 8.44 6.68
N TYR A 18 4.45 8.18 7.99
CA TYR A 18 5.58 8.50 8.86
C TYR A 18 6.76 7.54 8.71
N LEU A 19 6.56 6.38 8.09
CA LEU A 19 7.62 5.41 7.85
C LEU A 19 8.49 5.81 6.64
N LYS A 20 9.15 6.98 6.68
CA LYS A 20 9.90 7.58 5.55
C LYS A 20 11.02 6.70 4.97
N HIS A 21 11.46 5.67 5.69
CA HIS A 21 12.47 4.71 5.27
C HIS A 21 11.91 3.36 4.82
N LEU A 22 10.59 3.19 4.80
CA LEU A 22 9.95 1.96 4.39
C LEU A 22 10.23 1.70 2.90
N ARG A 23 10.76 0.51 2.61
CA ARG A 23 11.06 0.05 1.25
C ARG A 23 10.09 -1.02 0.75
N PHE A 24 9.46 -1.74 1.67
CA PHE A 24 8.57 -2.85 1.38
C PHE A 24 7.37 -2.77 2.31
N LEU A 25 6.17 -2.76 1.71
CA LEU A 25 4.88 -2.85 2.39
C LEU A 25 4.10 -4.02 1.79
N ASP A 26 3.81 -5.03 2.61
CA ASP A 26 2.89 -6.11 2.24
C ASP A 26 1.51 -5.87 2.80
N LEU A 27 0.51 -5.98 1.94
CA LEU A 27 -0.92 -6.00 2.25
C LEU A 27 -1.58 -7.22 1.61
N SER A 28 -0.82 -8.21 1.11
CA SER A 28 -1.40 -9.32 0.38
C SER A 28 -2.45 -10.05 1.20
N ASN A 29 -3.47 -10.57 0.52
CA ASN A 29 -4.57 -11.31 1.13
C ASN A 29 -5.29 -10.51 2.23
N CYS A 30 -5.41 -9.19 2.06
CA CYS A 30 -6.33 -8.35 2.83
C CYS A 30 -7.66 -8.20 2.08
N PRO A 31 -8.61 -9.15 2.16
CA PRO A 31 -9.79 -9.16 1.29
C PRO A 31 -10.74 -7.98 1.51
N ASN A 32 -10.67 -7.34 2.68
CA ASN A 32 -11.57 -6.25 3.07
C ASN A 32 -10.98 -4.86 2.84
N ILE A 33 -9.73 -4.74 2.37
CA ILE A 33 -9.09 -3.44 2.23
C ILE A 33 -9.67 -2.71 1.02
N LYS A 34 -10.28 -1.56 1.28
CA LYS A 34 -10.96 -0.76 0.25
C LYS A 34 -10.17 0.46 -0.16
N LYS A 35 -9.43 1.04 0.80
CA LYS A 35 -8.78 2.34 0.63
C LYS A 35 -7.36 2.36 1.18
N LEU A 36 -6.48 2.91 0.36
CA LEU A 36 -5.12 3.28 0.73
C LEU A 36 -5.07 4.81 1.00
N PRO A 37 -4.47 5.27 2.11
CA PRO A 37 -4.44 6.68 2.45
C PRO A 37 -3.49 7.45 1.52
N ASN A 38 -3.79 8.72 1.24
CA ASN A 38 -2.89 9.59 0.47
C ASN A 38 -1.51 9.77 1.14
N SER A 39 -1.39 9.56 2.46
CA SER A 39 -0.11 9.59 3.16
C SER A 39 0.83 8.44 2.75
N LEU A 40 0.32 7.37 2.13
CA LEU A 40 1.14 6.33 1.49
C LEU A 40 2.06 6.94 0.42
N CYS A 41 1.62 7.98 -0.27
CA CYS A 41 2.40 8.66 -1.31
C CYS A 41 3.59 9.44 -0.74
N GLU A 42 3.66 9.65 0.57
CA GLU A 42 4.81 10.27 1.24
C GLU A 42 5.96 9.28 1.48
N LEU A 43 5.77 8.00 1.15
CA LEU A 43 6.79 6.97 1.22
C LEU A 43 7.71 7.03 0.00
N HIS A 44 8.50 8.10 -0.10
CA HIS A 44 9.39 8.34 -1.25
C HIS A 44 10.47 7.26 -1.45
N LYS A 45 10.70 6.38 -0.46
CA LYS A 45 11.64 5.26 -0.54
C LYS A 45 10.97 3.90 -0.74
N LEU A 46 9.64 3.85 -0.89
CA LEU A 46 8.92 2.60 -1.09
C LEU A 46 9.26 2.02 -2.46
N GLN A 47 9.75 0.79 -2.46
CA GLN A 47 10.17 0.05 -3.66
C GLN A 47 9.16 -1.04 -4.03
N THR A 48 8.52 -1.62 -3.02
CA THR A 48 7.55 -2.70 -3.19
C THR A 48 6.28 -2.37 -2.41
N LEU A 49 5.16 -2.39 -3.14
CA LEU A 49 3.82 -2.35 -2.59
C LEU A 49 3.07 -3.58 -3.09
N ASN A 50 2.85 -4.54 -2.20
CA ASN A 50 2.11 -5.76 -2.49
C ASN A 50 0.70 -5.66 -1.89
N PHE A 51 -0.31 -5.88 -2.72
CA PHE A 51 -1.72 -6.02 -2.35
C PHE A 51 -2.40 -7.08 -3.22
N HIS A 52 -1.63 -8.11 -3.62
CA HIS A 52 -2.18 -9.29 -4.26
C HIS A 52 -3.28 -9.91 -3.39
N GLY A 53 -4.39 -10.37 -3.98
CA GLY A 53 -5.52 -10.90 -3.22
C GLY A 53 -6.41 -9.85 -2.53
N CYS A 54 -6.12 -8.55 -2.67
CA CYS A 54 -6.96 -7.46 -2.14
C CYS A 54 -8.07 -7.07 -3.12
N GLY A 55 -9.04 -7.97 -3.33
CA GLY A 55 -10.08 -7.82 -4.36
C GLY A 55 -11.08 -6.67 -4.18
N GLN A 56 -11.03 -5.93 -3.07
CA GLN A 56 -11.97 -4.82 -2.77
C GLN A 56 -11.36 -3.42 -2.90
N ILE A 57 -10.12 -3.28 -3.40
CA ILE A 57 -9.52 -1.95 -3.61
C ILE A 57 -10.28 -1.23 -4.72
N GLU A 58 -11.02 -0.18 -4.35
CA GLU A 58 -11.84 0.61 -5.29
C GLU A 58 -11.02 1.72 -5.95
N GLU A 59 -10.09 2.32 -5.21
CA GLU A 59 -9.30 3.48 -5.64
C GLU A 59 -7.85 3.42 -5.16
N LEU A 60 -6.92 3.77 -6.05
CA LEU A 60 -5.53 4.01 -5.69
C LEU A 60 -5.35 5.46 -5.19
N PRO A 61 -4.36 5.75 -4.31
CA PRO A 61 -4.12 7.10 -3.81
C PRO A 61 -3.92 8.12 -4.94
N LYS A 62 -4.53 9.31 -4.81
CA LYS A 62 -4.55 10.36 -5.86
C LYS A 62 -3.17 10.78 -6.37
N TYR A 63 -2.18 10.66 -5.50
CA TYR A 63 -0.80 11.12 -5.71
C TYR A 63 0.19 9.98 -5.98
N MET A 64 -0.31 8.76 -6.21
CA MET A 64 0.54 7.59 -6.44
C MET A 64 1.50 7.76 -7.62
N ARG A 65 1.11 8.56 -8.63
CA ARG A 65 1.96 8.95 -9.77
C ARG A 65 3.30 9.61 -9.39
N TYR A 66 3.40 10.16 -8.17
CA TYR A 66 4.61 10.85 -7.68
C TYR A 66 5.53 9.94 -6.88
N MET A 67 5.19 8.66 -6.72
CA MET A 67 6.01 7.68 -6.01
C MET A 67 7.14 7.17 -6.91
N VAL A 68 8.22 7.95 -7.00
CA VAL A 68 9.34 7.72 -7.94
C VAL A 68 10.18 6.47 -7.69
N SER A 69 10.11 5.89 -6.48
CA SER A 69 10.96 4.74 -6.09
C SER A 69 10.28 3.38 -6.26
N ILE A 70 9.00 3.33 -6.63
CA ILE A 70 8.28 2.06 -6.77
C ILE A 70 8.86 1.29 -7.96
N ASN A 71 9.34 0.07 -7.69
CA ASN A 71 9.82 -0.87 -8.68
C ASN A 71 8.84 -2.03 -8.88
N PHE A 72 8.11 -2.40 -7.84
CA PHE A 72 7.12 -3.47 -7.88
C PHE A 72 5.79 -3.00 -7.29
N LEU A 73 4.75 -3.21 -8.08
CA LEU A 73 3.36 -2.98 -7.73
C LEU A 73 2.56 -4.20 -8.21
N SER A 74 2.01 -4.99 -7.29
CA SER A 74 1.06 -6.02 -7.67
C SER A 74 -0.30 -5.38 -7.95
N LEU A 75 -1.01 -5.78 -8.99
CA LEU A 75 -2.43 -5.49 -9.17
C LEU A 75 -3.23 -6.78 -8.97
N THR A 76 -4.49 -6.66 -8.55
CA THR A 76 -5.41 -7.79 -8.40
C THR A 76 -5.69 -8.44 -9.75
N THR A 77 -5.80 -9.78 -9.75
CA THR A 77 -6.38 -10.58 -10.85
C THR A 77 -7.88 -10.73 -10.61
#